data_AF-A0A7S2C488-F1
#
_entry.id   AF-A0A7S2C488-F1
#
_cell.length_a   1.000
_cell.length_b   1.000
_cell.length_c   1.000
_cell.angle_alpha   90.00
_cell.angle_beta   90.00
_cell.angle_gamma   90.00
#
_symmetry.space_group_name_H-M   'P 1'
#
loop_
_entity.id
_entity.type
_entity.pdbx_description
1 polymer ?
#
loop_
_entity_poly.entity_id
_entity_poly.type
_entity_poly.pdbx_seq_one_letter_code
_entity_poly.pdbx_strand_id
1 'polypeptide(L)'
;GDAYSDVIMPAVPALDVVRCGEGDDDVWMEELSTSPLMKLPATEAKVWPSSLNGWASGVRSALVMIRGQLYRLKGCGNHEEGFIMATNGHWEGAEVRSVRGCCFEDTAERELCMSGKVESVLKAAGMGLVCGNSPVGSYAYEAPEEPDDVRWPLPKIQRHCALFRT
;
A
#
# COMPACT_ATOMS: atom_id res chain seq x y z
N GLY A 1 2.29 -20.20 -11.49
CA GLY A 1 1.33 -21.25 -11.89
C GLY A 1 0.77 -20.90 -13.25
N ASP A 2 0.43 -21.90 -14.06
CA ASP A 2 0.19 -21.76 -15.51
C ASP A 2 -0.90 -20.74 -15.88
N ALA A 3 -1.85 -20.46 -14.97
CA ALA A 3 -2.87 -19.42 -15.13
C ALA A 3 -2.34 -17.97 -15.22
N TYR A 4 -1.03 -17.73 -15.01
CA TYR A 4 -0.42 -16.40 -15.04
C TYR A 4 0.80 -16.34 -15.95
N SER A 5 0.99 -17.32 -16.85
CA SER A 5 2.12 -17.36 -17.80
C SER A 5 2.20 -16.12 -18.69
N ASP A 6 1.04 -15.49 -18.95
CA ASP A 6 0.90 -14.40 -19.89
C ASP A 6 0.92 -13.02 -19.20
N VAL A 7 1.07 -12.99 -17.87
CA VAL A 7 1.13 -11.75 -17.09
C VAL A 7 2.55 -11.23 -17.08
N ILE A 8 2.84 -10.30 -18.00
CA ILE A 8 4.11 -9.56 -18.00
C ILE A 8 4.00 -8.43 -16.97
N MET A 9 4.57 -8.66 -15.78
CA MET A 9 4.75 -7.62 -14.78
C MET A 9 6.02 -6.82 -15.12
N PRO A 10 5.92 -5.52 -15.44
CA PRO A 10 7.10 -4.71 -15.67
C PRO A 10 7.90 -4.61 -14.37
N ALA A 11 9.01 -5.34 -14.29
CA ALA A 11 10.02 -5.13 -13.28
C ALA A 11 10.76 -3.85 -13.65
N VAL A 12 10.59 -2.78 -12.86
CA VAL A 12 11.50 -1.63 -12.96
C VAL A 12 12.84 -2.12 -12.39
N PRO A 13 13.94 -2.14 -13.16
CA PRO A 13 15.25 -2.41 -12.59
C PRO A 13 15.55 -1.29 -11.59
N ALA A 14 15.37 -1.60 -10.31
CA ALA A 14 15.79 -0.77 -9.20
C ALA A 14 16.93 -1.52 -8.52
N LEU A 15 17.97 -0.81 -8.09
CA LEU A 15 18.89 -1.38 -7.11
C LEU A 15 18.05 -1.81 -5.91
N ASP A 16 18.19 -3.07 -5.49
CA ASP A 16 17.60 -3.55 -4.24
C ASP A 16 17.98 -2.58 -3.14
N VAL A 17 16.96 -1.95 -2.57
CA VAL A 17 17.16 -1.02 -1.49
C VAL A 17 17.49 -1.86 -0.28
N VAL A 18 18.76 -1.90 0.10
CA VAL A 18 19.21 -2.55 1.34
C VAL A 18 18.30 -2.07 2.47
N ARG A 19 17.60 -3.01 3.12
CA ARG A 19 16.63 -2.74 4.19
C ARG A 19 17.23 -1.72 5.16
N CYS A 20 16.65 -0.52 5.20
CA CYS A 20 17.11 0.55 6.07
C CYS A 20 16.45 0.38 7.44
N GLY A 21 17.10 -0.43 8.29
CA GLY A 21 16.77 -0.58 9.71
C GLY A 21 15.88 -1.78 10.03
N GLU A 22 16.29 -2.53 11.04
CA GLU A 22 15.39 -3.38 11.84
C GLU A 22 14.58 -2.41 12.71
N GLY A 23 13.33 -2.16 12.34
CA GLY A 23 12.39 -1.52 13.26
C GLY A 23 12.12 -2.48 14.42
N ASP A 24 12.01 -1.95 15.64
CA ASP A 24 11.54 -2.73 16.78
C ASP A 24 10.29 -3.53 16.37
N ASP A 25 10.27 -4.82 16.72
CA ASP A 25 9.11 -5.71 16.63
C ASP A 25 8.01 -5.21 17.60
N ASP A 26 7.48 -4.02 17.35
CA ASP A 26 6.36 -3.47 18.08
C ASP A 26 5.14 -4.32 17.72
N VAL A 27 4.54 -4.89 18.77
CA VAL A 27 3.26 -5.60 18.77
C VAL A 27 2.30 -4.93 17.78
N TRP A 28 2.18 -5.55 16.61
CA TRP A 28 1.48 -4.99 15.47
C TRP A 28 0.03 -4.63 15.83
N MET A 29 -0.49 -3.57 15.22
CA MET A 29 -1.90 -3.25 15.32
C MET A 29 -2.68 -4.29 14.51
N GLU A 30 -3.16 -5.36 15.16
CA GLU A 30 -4.06 -6.37 14.58
C GLU A 30 -5.19 -5.71 13.76
N GLU A 31 -5.60 -4.51 14.19
CA GLU A 31 -6.62 -3.66 13.56
C GLU A 31 -6.33 -3.28 12.09
N LEU A 32 -5.06 -3.31 11.64
CA LEU A 32 -4.65 -2.99 10.27
C LEU A 32 -4.37 -4.22 9.40
N SER A 33 -4.01 -5.34 10.03
CA SER A 33 -3.48 -6.55 9.35
C SER A 33 -4.55 -7.51 8.83
N THR A 34 -5.78 -7.41 9.34
CA THR A 34 -6.83 -8.42 9.16
C THR A 34 -7.72 -8.20 7.94
N SER A 35 -7.67 -7.03 7.28
CA SER A 35 -8.50 -6.77 6.09
C SER A 35 -7.97 -5.64 5.20
N PRO A 36 -8.21 -5.69 3.88
CA PRO A 36 -7.98 -4.55 3.00
C PRO A 36 -8.93 -3.41 3.40
N LEU A 37 -8.36 -2.24 3.71
CA LEU A 37 -9.15 -1.06 4.05
C LEU A 37 -9.76 -0.47 2.79
N MET A 38 -10.96 -0.92 2.45
CA MET A 38 -11.76 -0.30 1.39
C MET A 38 -12.13 1.11 1.81
N LYS A 39 -11.81 2.09 0.95
CA LYS A 39 -12.24 3.46 1.13
C LYS A 39 -13.72 3.51 0.81
N LEU A 40 -14.56 3.48 1.82
CA LEU A 40 -16.00 3.61 1.66
C LEU A 40 -16.41 5.07 1.84
N PRO A 41 -17.53 5.51 1.23
CA PRO A 41 -18.20 6.74 1.63
C PRO A 41 -18.46 6.76 3.14
N ALA A 42 -18.38 7.93 3.78
CA ALA A 42 -18.52 8.08 5.23
C ALA A 42 -19.85 7.52 5.79
N THR A 43 -20.86 7.35 4.93
CA THR A 43 -22.15 6.73 5.23
C THR A 43 -22.08 5.21 5.39
N GLU A 44 -21.17 4.54 4.66
CA GLU A 44 -21.03 3.07 4.62
C GLU A 44 -19.98 2.53 5.57
N ALA A 45 -18.98 3.34 5.92
CA ALA A 45 -17.90 2.96 6.85
C ALA A 45 -18.41 2.53 8.24
N LYS A 46 -19.61 2.95 8.64
CA LYS A 46 -20.22 2.67 9.97
C LYS A 46 -20.75 1.24 10.16
N VAL A 47 -20.82 0.43 9.10
CA VAL A 47 -21.56 -0.84 9.12
C VAL A 47 -20.68 -2.05 9.50
N TRP A 48 -19.35 -1.90 9.52
CA TRP A 48 -18.42 -3.01 9.78
C TRP A 48 -17.90 -3.03 11.23
N PRO A 49 -17.75 -4.21 11.87
CA PRO A 49 -17.53 -4.35 13.32
C PRO A 49 -16.23 -3.71 13.87
N SER A 50 -15.30 -3.32 13.01
CA SER A 50 -13.98 -2.76 13.34
C SER A 50 -13.73 -1.38 12.74
N SER A 51 -14.78 -0.64 12.33
CA SER A 51 -14.75 0.54 11.45
C SER A 51 -13.62 1.56 11.69
N LEU A 52 -12.42 1.23 11.23
CA LEU A 52 -11.30 2.12 11.10
C LEU A 52 -11.66 3.01 9.92
N ASN A 53 -12.25 4.17 10.22
CA ASN A 53 -12.69 5.12 9.21
C ASN A 53 -11.47 5.63 8.45
N GLY A 54 -11.32 5.16 7.22
CA GLY A 54 -10.29 5.59 6.29
C GLY A 54 -10.78 6.73 5.41
N TRP A 55 -10.03 7.82 5.32
CA TRP A 55 -10.29 8.91 4.36
C TRP A 55 -9.44 8.73 3.11
N ALA A 56 -10.00 8.96 1.93
CA ALA A 56 -9.21 8.96 0.70
C ALA A 56 -8.16 10.07 0.76
N SER A 57 -6.90 9.73 0.46
CA SER A 57 -5.79 10.67 0.40
C SER A 57 -5.06 10.50 -0.92
N GLY A 58 -5.76 10.83 -2.01
CA GLY A 58 -5.41 10.45 -3.37
C GLY A 58 -5.96 9.07 -3.76
N VAL A 59 -5.75 8.71 -5.02
CA VAL A 59 -6.38 7.54 -5.66
C VAL A 59 -5.99 6.22 -4.97
N ARG A 60 -4.71 6.07 -4.61
CA ARG A 60 -4.09 4.80 -4.17
C ARG A 60 -3.62 4.78 -2.70
N SER A 61 -4.05 5.79 -1.95
CA SER A 61 -3.65 5.97 -0.54
C SER A 61 -4.79 6.45 0.33
N ALA A 62 -4.81 6.02 1.58
CA ALA A 62 -5.83 6.38 2.57
C ALA A 62 -5.16 7.02 3.80
N LEU A 63 -5.93 7.80 4.55
CA LEU A 63 -5.59 8.24 5.89
C LEU A 63 -6.46 7.48 6.88
N VAL A 64 -5.87 7.01 7.98
CA VAL A 64 -6.59 6.30 9.03
C VAL A 64 -6.20 6.86 10.40
N MET A 65 -7.17 6.99 11.29
CA MET A 65 -6.91 7.42 12.65
C MET A 65 -6.91 6.21 13.58
N ILE A 66 -5.78 5.95 14.23
CA ILE A 66 -5.64 4.82 15.15
C ILE A 66 -5.14 5.37 16.48
N ARG A 67 -5.91 5.11 17.55
CA ARG A 67 -5.57 5.54 18.93
C ARG A 67 -5.21 7.04 19.02
N GLY A 68 -5.89 7.88 18.24
CA GLY A 68 -5.69 9.33 18.21
C GLY A 68 -4.54 9.82 17.32
N GLN A 69 -3.79 8.93 16.67
CA GLN A 69 -2.72 9.29 15.73
C GLN A 69 -3.17 9.07 14.29
N LEU A 70 -2.83 10.02 13.41
CA LEU A 70 -3.12 9.94 11.99
C LEU A 70 -1.99 9.20 11.26
N TYR A 71 -2.38 8.23 10.43
CA TYR A 71 -1.48 7.47 9.58
C TYR A 71 -1.93 7.54 8.13
N ARG A 72 -0.95 7.50 7.22
CA ARG A 72 -1.17 7.35 5.78
C ARG A 72 -0.79 5.94 5.34
N LEU A 73 -1.68 5.33 4.59
CA LEU A 73 -1.52 4.04 3.93
C LEU A 73 -1.29 4.25 2.44
N LYS A 74 -0.28 3.60 1.87
CA LYS A 74 -0.06 3.52 0.42
C LYS A 74 -0.10 2.07 -0.02
N GLY A 75 -0.80 1.78 -1.12
CA GLY A 75 -0.99 0.40 -1.57
C GLY A 75 -2.25 -0.26 -0.98
N CYS A 76 -3.20 0.52 -0.48
CA CYS A 76 -4.43 0.06 0.18
C CYS A 76 -5.66 0.03 -0.73
N GLY A 77 -5.49 -0.22 -2.03
CA GLY A 77 -6.56 -0.25 -3.01
C GLY A 77 -6.81 1.07 -3.75
N ASN A 78 -7.59 0.99 -4.82
CA ASN A 78 -7.94 2.06 -5.75
C ASN A 78 -9.36 2.57 -5.45
N HIS A 79 -9.49 3.68 -4.71
CA HIS A 79 -10.78 4.18 -4.22
C HIS A 79 -11.69 3.06 -3.66
N GLU A 80 -12.89 2.92 -4.22
CA GLU A 80 -13.93 1.93 -3.88
C GLU A 80 -13.79 0.64 -4.71
N GLU A 81 -12.82 0.57 -5.62
CA GLU A 81 -12.68 -0.51 -6.62
C GLU A 81 -11.75 -1.64 -6.17
N GLY A 82 -11.04 -1.48 -5.05
CA GLY A 82 -10.07 -2.48 -4.58
C GLY A 82 -8.82 -2.53 -5.47
N PHE A 83 -8.34 -3.73 -5.83
CA PHE A 83 -7.09 -3.92 -6.58
C PHE A 83 -7.33 -4.30 -8.05
N ILE A 84 -7.90 -3.39 -8.82
CA ILE A 84 -8.26 -3.64 -10.23
C ILE A 84 -7.06 -3.83 -11.16
N MET A 85 -7.24 -4.60 -12.24
CA MET A 85 -6.32 -4.59 -13.39
C MET A 85 -6.62 -3.37 -14.27
N ALA A 86 -5.58 -2.62 -14.62
CA ALA A 86 -5.67 -1.54 -15.59
C ALA A 86 -4.63 -1.67 -16.70
N THR A 87 -5.04 -1.36 -17.93
CA THR A 87 -4.16 -1.26 -19.09
C THR A 87 -3.27 -0.04 -18.97
N ASN A 88 -1.96 -0.23 -19.03
CA ASN A 88 -0.95 0.83 -18.99
C ASN A 88 -0.48 1.26 -20.37
N GLY A 89 -0.88 0.53 -21.42
CA GLY A 89 -0.46 0.76 -22.79
C GLY A 89 -0.14 -0.54 -23.51
N HIS A 90 0.61 -0.43 -24.60
CA HIS A 90 1.10 -1.56 -25.37
C HIS A 90 2.63 -1.55 -25.38
N TRP A 91 3.26 -2.71 -25.18
CA TRP A 91 4.70 -2.91 -25.27
C TRP A 91 4.98 -4.07 -26.21
N GLU A 92 5.84 -3.87 -27.21
CA GLU A 92 6.19 -4.90 -28.20
C GLU A 92 4.97 -5.60 -28.85
N GLY A 93 3.88 -4.86 -29.04
CA GLY A 93 2.64 -5.37 -29.63
C GLY A 93 1.72 -6.12 -28.66
N ALA A 94 2.13 -6.31 -27.40
CA ALA A 94 1.30 -6.91 -26.35
C ALA A 94 0.70 -5.83 -25.44
N GLU A 95 -0.52 -6.08 -24.96
CA GLU A 95 -1.15 -5.22 -23.95
C GLU A 95 -0.42 -5.37 -22.61
N VAL A 96 -0.01 -4.26 -22.02
CA VAL A 96 0.60 -4.25 -20.68
C VAL A 96 -0.45 -3.86 -19.66
N ARG A 97 -0.64 -4.71 -18.66
CA ARG A 97 -1.55 -4.46 -17.54
C ARG A 97 -0.79 -4.39 -16.23
N SER A 98 -1.32 -3.61 -15.28
CA SER A 98 -0.87 -3.64 -13.89
C SER A 98 -2.05 -3.65 -12.93
N VAL A 99 -1.83 -4.26 -11.78
CA VAL A 99 -2.71 -4.09 -10.63
C VAL A 99 -2.59 -2.66 -10.11
N ARG A 100 -3.72 -1.97 -9.95
CA ARG A 100 -3.78 -0.61 -9.40
C ARG A 100 -4.04 -0.65 -7.91
N GLY A 101 -3.62 0.42 -7.24
CA GLY A 101 -3.86 0.58 -5.80
C GLY A 101 -3.06 -0.38 -4.91
N CYS A 102 -2.18 -1.23 -5.44
CA CYS A 102 -1.35 -2.13 -4.66
C CYS A 102 0.10 -1.63 -4.54
N CYS A 103 0.77 -2.01 -3.46
CA CYS A 103 2.21 -2.16 -3.44
C CYS A 103 2.54 -3.67 -3.43
N PHE A 104 3.70 -4.02 -3.96
CA PHE A 104 4.38 -5.29 -3.68
C PHE A 104 5.45 -5.05 -2.61
N GLU A 105 6.02 -6.11 -2.05
CA GLU A 105 7.04 -6.03 -0.99
C GLU A 105 8.11 -4.99 -1.32
N ASP A 106 8.82 -5.16 -2.44
CA ASP A 106 9.88 -4.23 -2.88
C ASP A 106 9.38 -2.79 -3.07
N THR A 107 8.15 -2.63 -3.55
CA THR A 107 7.55 -1.30 -3.74
C THR A 107 7.31 -0.63 -2.39
N ALA A 108 6.79 -1.38 -1.42
CA ALA A 108 6.53 -0.88 -0.08
C ALA A 108 7.84 -0.55 0.65
N GLU A 109 8.82 -1.44 0.60
CA GLU A 109 10.15 -1.22 1.20
C GLU A 109 10.84 0.00 0.59
N ARG A 110 10.79 0.16 -0.74
CA ARG A 110 11.35 1.33 -1.41
C ARG A 110 10.66 2.63 -0.98
N GLU A 111 9.34 2.64 -0.90
CA GLU A 111 8.56 3.81 -0.44
C GLU A 111 8.94 4.22 0.99
N LEU A 112 9.10 3.24 1.90
CA LEU A 112 9.53 3.48 3.27
C LEU A 112 10.95 4.03 3.33
N CYS A 113 11.91 3.38 2.66
CA CYS A 113 13.30 3.80 2.66
C CYS A 113 13.47 5.21 2.09
N MET A 114 12.86 5.50 0.94
CA MET A 114 12.99 6.80 0.31
C MET A 114 12.37 7.90 1.16
N SER A 115 11.23 7.62 1.81
CA SER A 115 10.60 8.56 2.75
C SER A 115 11.48 8.80 3.98
N GLY A 116 12.11 7.76 4.54
CA GLY A 116 13.06 7.88 5.65
C GLY A 116 14.31 8.68 5.30
N LYS A 117 14.85 8.52 4.08
CA LYS A 117 15.95 9.35 3.57
C LYS A 117 15.56 10.82 3.49
N VAL A 118 14.37 11.12 2.94
CA VAL A 118 13.85 12.50 2.88
C VAL A 118 13.67 13.07 4.28
N GLU A 119 13.06 12.30 5.19
CA GLU A 119 12.88 12.72 6.59
C GLU A 119 14.21 13.04 7.27
N SER A 120 15.23 12.20 7.06
CA SER A 120 16.58 12.40 7.61
C SER A 120 17.22 13.69 7.10
N VAL A 121 17.10 13.97 5.79
CA VAL A 121 17.60 15.21 5.19
C VAL A 121 16.88 16.44 5.75
N LEU A 122 15.55 16.38 5.89
CA LEU A 122 14.76 17.49 6.45
C LEU A 122 15.09 17.77 7.92
N LYS A 123 15.24 16.71 8.73
CA LYS A 123 15.70 16.80 10.12
C LYS A 123 17.09 17.43 10.21
N ALA A 124 18.03 16.99 9.38
CA ALA A 124 19.39 17.51 9.36
C ALA A 124 19.48 18.98 8.90
N ALA A 125 18.56 19.45 8.06
CA ALA A 125 18.50 20.85 7.66
C ALA A 125 18.17 21.80 8.83
N GLY A 126 17.60 21.31 9.94
CA GLY A 126 17.48 22.06 11.20
C GLY A 126 16.51 23.24 11.16
N MET A 127 15.68 23.38 10.13
CA MET A 127 14.76 24.51 9.93
C MET A 127 13.34 24.27 10.45
N GLY A 128 13.14 23.26 11.31
CA GLY A 128 11.80 22.83 11.73
C GLY A 128 10.97 22.21 10.60
N LEU A 129 11.62 21.72 9.53
CA LEU A 129 10.96 21.05 8.43
C LEU A 129 10.50 19.66 8.86
N VAL A 130 9.23 19.36 8.62
CA VAL A 130 8.62 18.07 8.95
C VAL A 130 8.35 17.31 7.66
N CYS A 131 8.71 16.03 7.64
CA CYS A 131 8.31 15.16 6.55
C CYS A 131 6.83 14.83 6.69
N GLY A 132 6.04 15.02 5.64
CA GLY A 132 4.62 14.64 5.66
C GLY A 132 4.36 13.13 5.68
N ASN A 133 5.41 12.30 5.55
CA ASN A 133 5.32 10.85 5.58
C ASN A 133 6.52 10.28 6.36
N SER A 134 6.45 10.23 7.68
CA SER A 134 7.46 9.53 8.47
C SER A 134 7.22 8.01 8.36
N PRO A 135 8.17 7.21 7.85
CA PRO A 135 7.97 5.77 7.67
C PRO A 135 7.73 5.08 9.01
N VAL A 136 6.79 4.14 9.03
CA VAL A 136 6.49 3.31 10.20
C VAL A 136 6.82 1.85 9.90
N GLY A 137 6.34 1.33 8.77
CA GLY A 137 6.54 -0.06 8.39
C GLY A 137 5.66 -0.47 7.22
N SER A 138 5.65 -1.75 6.88
CA SER A 138 4.73 -2.33 5.91
C SER A 138 4.08 -3.58 6.45
N TYR A 139 2.93 -3.94 5.89
CA TYR A 139 2.26 -5.20 6.19
C TYR A 139 1.74 -5.83 4.90
N ALA A 140 1.64 -7.15 4.91
CA ALA A 140 1.10 -7.94 3.81
C ALA A 140 -0.41 -8.10 4.00
N TYR A 141 -1.19 -7.93 2.93
CA TYR A 141 -2.62 -8.18 2.95
C TYR A 141 -2.92 -9.67 2.78
N GLU A 142 -3.72 -10.24 3.67
CA GLU A 142 -4.27 -11.57 3.43
C GLU A 142 -5.24 -11.54 2.24
N ALA A 143 -5.13 -12.54 1.37
CA ALA A 143 -6.10 -12.72 0.31
C ALA A 143 -7.43 -13.18 0.94
N PRO A 144 -8.58 -12.69 0.46
CA PRO A 144 -9.88 -13.20 0.89
C PRO A 144 -10.00 -14.69 0.54
N GLU A 145 -10.77 -15.43 1.34
CA GLU A 145 -11.02 -16.88 1.13
C GLU A 145 -11.58 -17.16 -0.27
N GLU A 146 -12.48 -16.29 -0.73
CA GLU A 146 -13.07 -16.30 -2.07
C GLU A 146 -12.69 -15.01 -2.81
N PRO A 147 -11.55 -14.99 -3.52
CA PRO A 147 -11.11 -13.83 -4.28
C PRO A 147 -11.96 -13.64 -5.55
N ASP A 148 -12.43 -12.42 -5.78
CA ASP A 148 -13.12 -12.06 -7.01
C ASP A 148 -12.17 -11.44 -8.04
N ASP A 149 -12.41 -11.72 -9.33
CA ASP A 149 -11.52 -11.29 -10.43
C ASP A 149 -11.54 -9.77 -10.69
N VAL A 150 -12.41 -9.02 -10.01
CA VAL A 150 -12.55 -7.57 -10.20
C VAL A 150 -11.72 -6.81 -9.17
N ARG A 151 -11.92 -7.10 -7.89
CA ARG A 151 -11.29 -6.45 -6.74
C ARG A 151 -10.01 -7.17 -6.32
N TRP A 152 -9.84 -8.44 -6.70
CA TRP A 152 -8.69 -9.27 -6.37
C TRP A 152 -8.24 -10.18 -7.55
N PRO A 153 -7.94 -9.62 -8.75
CA PRO A 153 -7.71 -10.33 -10.02
C PRO A 153 -6.54 -11.32 -10.04
N LEU A 154 -5.68 -11.31 -9.02
CA LEU A 154 -4.46 -12.13 -8.94
C LEU A 154 -4.30 -12.63 -7.50
N PRO A 155 -5.03 -13.67 -7.07
CA PRO A 155 -5.10 -14.07 -5.67
C PRO A 155 -3.82 -14.60 -5.06
N LYS A 156 -2.96 -15.19 -5.90
CA LYS A 156 -1.69 -15.77 -5.45
C LYS A 156 -0.56 -14.75 -5.32
N ILE A 157 -0.77 -13.50 -5.74
CA ILE A 157 0.24 -12.45 -5.63
C ILE A 157 0.03 -11.71 -4.32
N GLN A 158 1.02 -11.80 -3.44
CA GLN A 158 1.02 -11.10 -2.16
C GLN A 158 1.02 -9.59 -2.39
N ARG A 159 0.10 -8.88 -1.73
CA ARG A 159 0.00 -7.42 -1.78
C ARG A 159 0.48 -6.85 -0.46
N HIS A 160 1.04 -5.66 -0.49
CA HIS A 160 1.56 -4.96 0.68
C HIS A 160 0.97 -3.56 0.80
N CYS A 161 0.96 -3.05 2.03
CA CYS A 161 0.73 -1.65 2.34
C CYS A 161 1.98 -1.04 2.96
N ALA A 162 2.37 0.16 2.53
CA ALA A 162 3.33 0.98 3.26
C ALA A 162 2.60 1.96 4.18
N LEU A 163 3.02 2.01 5.44
CA LEU A 163 2.45 2.82 6.50
C LEU A 163 3.37 3.98 6.87
N PHE A 164 2.79 5.17 6.99
CA PHE A 164 3.48 6.39 7.37
C PHE A 164 2.72 7.12 8.47
N ARG A 165 3.43 7.75 9.39
CA ARG A 165 2.87 8.76 10.29
C ARG A 165 2.82 10.10 9.56
N THR A 166 1.71 10.83 9.71
CA THR A 166 1.48 12.14 9.08
C THR A 166 0.94 13.16 10.06
#